data_AF-A0A953YU02-F1
#
_entry.id   AF-A0A953YU02-F1
#
_cell.length_a   1.000
_cell.length_b   1.000
_cell.length_c   1.000
_cell.angle_alpha   90.00
_cell.angle_beta   90.00
_cell.angle_gamma   90.00
#
_symmetry.space_group_name_H-M   'P 1'
#
loop_
_entity.id
_entity.type
_entity.pdbx_description
1 polymer ?
#
loop_
_entity_poly.entity_id
_entity_poly.type
_entity_poly.pdbx_seq_one_letter_code
_entity_poly.pdbx_strand_id
1 'polypeptide(L)'
;MSEPVLDLDSLKPGRFYTLRVLAVASGLPVSSIRRAVADGDLVAVRMKRSCNSPIRVRGRVFIAWVDELESEEAVRVLSPIETARIKRELDKQWRGERSP
;
A
#
# COMPACT_ATOMS: atom_id res chain seq x y z
N MET A 1 -6.50 28.17 0.52
CA MET A 1 -7.10 27.25 1.50
C MET A 1 -6.40 25.91 1.31
N SER A 2 -5.54 25.52 2.24
CA SER A 2 -4.86 24.22 2.16
C SER A 2 -5.90 23.13 2.39
N GLU A 3 -6.11 22.24 1.42
CA GLU A 3 -6.96 21.07 1.63
C GLU A 3 -6.37 20.27 2.80
N PRO A 4 -7.20 19.75 3.72
CA PRO A 4 -6.70 18.87 4.77
C PRO A 4 -6.01 17.68 4.09
N VAL A 5 -4.70 17.59 4.27
CA VAL A 5 -3.90 16.46 3.81
C VAL A 5 -4.36 15.26 4.63
N LEU A 6 -5.32 14.51 4.07
CA LEU A 6 -5.68 13.23 4.62
C LEU A 6 -4.55 12.27 4.21
N ASP A 7 -3.91 11.68 5.20
CA ASP A 7 -2.83 10.70 4.98
C ASP A 7 -3.33 9.28 5.30
N LEU A 8 -2.63 8.26 4.82
CA LEU A 8 -2.91 6.85 5.12
C LEU A 8 -2.94 6.60 6.63
N ASP A 9 -2.02 7.21 7.37
CA ASP A 9 -1.93 7.14 8.84
C ASP A 9 -3.17 7.70 9.56
N SER A 10 -3.96 8.54 8.87
CA SER A 10 -5.21 9.08 9.40
C SER A 10 -6.39 8.10 9.28
N LEU A 11 -6.23 6.98 8.55
CA LEU A 11 -7.28 5.98 8.38
C LEU A 11 -7.38 5.07 9.61
N LYS A 12 -8.52 5.12 10.29
CA LYS A 12 -8.79 4.25 11.45
C LYS A 12 -9.02 2.80 10.97
N PRO A 13 -8.29 1.81 11.49
CA PRO A 13 -8.37 0.41 11.06
C PRO A 13 -9.79 -0.19 11.08
N GLY A 14 -10.61 0.23 12.05
CA GLY A 14 -11.98 -0.26 12.26
C GLY A 14 -13.05 0.38 11.36
N ARG A 15 -12.72 1.43 10.60
CA ARG A 15 -13.71 2.25 9.88
C ARG A 15 -13.77 1.89 8.40
N PHE A 16 -14.96 2.06 7.81
CA PHE A 16 -15.19 1.93 6.38
C PHE A 16 -15.13 3.28 5.70
N TYR A 17 -14.39 3.35 4.60
CA TYR A 17 -14.14 4.56 3.83
C TYR A 17 -14.63 4.39 2.40
N THR A 18 -15.05 5.50 1.78
CA THR A 18 -15.39 5.50 0.35
C THR A 18 -14.10 5.48 -0.47
N LEU A 19 -14.19 5.01 -1.72
CA LEU A 19 -13.03 4.98 -2.62
C LEU A 19 -12.39 6.36 -2.82
N ARG A 20 -13.19 7.44 -2.78
CA ARG A 20 -12.67 8.81 -2.92
C ARG A 20 -11.81 9.22 -1.73
N VAL A 21 -12.22 8.86 -0.52
CA VAL A 21 -11.45 9.16 0.69
C VAL A 21 -10.12 8.40 0.67
N LEU A 22 -10.15 7.14 0.26
CA LEU A 22 -8.95 6.31 0.14
C LEU A 22 -7.99 6.82 -0.94
N ALA A 23 -8.53 7.26 -2.09
CA ALA A 23 -7.73 7.86 -3.16
C ALA A 23 -7.01 9.14 -2.72
N VAL A 24 -7.66 9.99 -1.92
CA VAL A 24 -7.01 11.17 -1.34
C VAL A 24 -5.94 10.75 -0.34
N ALA A 25 -6.24 9.76 0.52
CA ALA A 25 -5.31 9.29 1.55
C ALA A 25 -4.03 8.67 0.99
N SER A 26 -4.15 7.84 -0.05
CA SER A 26 -3.00 7.10 -0.60
C SER A 26 -2.38 7.73 -1.83
N GLY A 27 -2.95 8.83 -2.35
CA GLY A 27 -2.59 9.40 -3.65
C GLY A 27 -2.90 8.50 -4.86
N LEU A 28 -3.55 7.34 -4.67
CA LEU A 28 -3.87 6.42 -5.77
C LEU A 28 -5.15 6.87 -6.50
N PRO A 29 -5.24 6.68 -7.82
CA PRO A 29 -6.46 7.02 -8.55
C PRO A 29 -7.62 6.09 -8.14
N VAL A 30 -8.83 6.66 -8.03
CA VAL A 30 -10.05 5.92 -7.67
C VAL A 30 -10.29 4.71 -8.58
N SER A 31 -9.88 4.78 -9.85
CA SER A 31 -9.98 3.69 -10.81
C SER A 31 -9.13 2.47 -10.41
N SER A 32 -7.90 2.68 -9.91
CA SER A 32 -7.04 1.59 -9.44
C SER A 32 -7.62 0.90 -8.21
N ILE A 33 -8.09 1.69 -7.23
CA ILE A 33 -8.73 1.14 -6.03
C ILE A 33 -10.02 0.38 -6.42
N ARG A 34 -10.81 0.92 -7.36
CA ARG A 34 -12.00 0.23 -7.86
C ARG A 34 -11.65 -1.08 -8.57
N ARG A 35 -10.57 -1.11 -9.33
CA ARG A 35 -10.09 -2.32 -10.01
C ARG A 35 -9.66 -3.38 -8.99
N ALA A 36 -8.86 -3.03 -8.00
CA ALA A 36 -8.48 -3.93 -6.90
C ALA A 36 -9.70 -4.51 -6.15
N VAL A 37 -10.78 -3.73 -5.98
CA VAL A 37 -12.05 -4.24 -5.45
C VAL A 37 -12.75 -5.21 -6.41
N ALA A 38 -12.68 -4.96 -7.72
CA ALA A 38 -13.29 -5.81 -8.73
C ALA A 38 -12.53 -7.13 -8.95
N ASP A 39 -11.20 -7.08 -8.85
CA ASP A 39 -10.29 -8.21 -9.03
C ASP A 39 -10.23 -9.11 -7.77
N GLY A 40 -10.71 -8.59 -6.63
CA GLY A 40 -10.85 -9.33 -5.37
C GLY A 40 -9.76 -9.06 -4.35
N ASP A 41 -8.76 -8.26 -4.69
CA ASP A 41 -7.64 -7.88 -3.83
C ASP A 41 -8.10 -7.05 -2.61
N LEU A 42 -9.12 -6.20 -2.80
CA LEU A 42 -9.70 -5.38 -1.74
C LEU A 42 -11.11 -5.83 -1.37
N VAL A 43 -11.25 -6.35 -0.15
CA VAL A 43 -12.57 -6.66 0.43
C VAL A 43 -13.36 -5.38 0.66
N ALA A 44 -14.50 -5.25 -0.04
CA ALA A 44 -15.39 -4.11 0.07
C ALA A 44 -16.82 -4.51 0.48
N VAL A 45 -17.51 -3.59 1.14
CA VAL A 45 -18.95 -3.69 1.42
C VAL A 45 -19.70 -2.76 0.47
N ARG A 46 -20.76 -3.28 -0.16
CA ARG A 46 -21.65 -2.50 -1.01
C ARG A 46 -22.86 -2.04 -0.19
N MET A 47 -23.00 -0.73 0.00
CA MET A 47 -24.20 -0.11 0.55
C MET A 47 -25.36 -0.14 -0.46
N LYS A 48 -26.59 0.07 0.03
CA LYS A 48 -27.83 0.07 -0.76
C LYS A 48 -27.70 0.94 -2.02
N ARG A 49 -28.42 0.55 -3.08
CA ARG A 49 -28.35 1.15 -4.43
C ARG A 49 -28.65 2.65 -4.50
N SER A 50 -29.26 3.25 -3.46
CA SER A 50 -29.54 4.69 -3.40
C SER A 50 -28.34 5.57 -3.01
N CYS A 51 -27.19 4.98 -2.70
CA CYS A 51 -26.00 5.75 -2.33
C CYS A 51 -25.16 6.14 -3.56
N ASN A 52 -24.79 7.44 -3.67
CA ASN A 52 -23.90 7.96 -4.72
C ASN A 52 -22.48 7.33 -4.72
N SER A 53 -22.06 6.73 -3.59
CA SER A 53 -20.82 5.95 -3.49
C SER A 53 -21.09 4.70 -2.66
N PRO A 54 -21.55 3.60 -3.30
CA PRO A 54 -22.02 2.43 -2.56
C PRO A 54 -20.86 1.56 -2.07
N ILE A 55 -19.68 1.65 -2.68
CA ILE A 55 -18.54 0.78 -2.34
C ILE A 55 -17.77 1.42 -1.18
N ARG A 56 -17.58 0.66 -0.11
CA ARG A 56 -16.73 1.04 1.01
C ARG A 56 -15.73 -0.05 1.33
N VAL A 57 -14.49 0.35 1.57
CA VAL A 57 -13.39 -0.56 1.95
C VAL A 57 -13.00 -0.27 3.39
N ARG A 58 -12.64 -1.31 4.14
CA ARG A 58 -12.22 -1.18 5.53
C ARG A 58 -10.79 -0.65 5.59
N GLY A 59 -10.55 0.37 6.41
CA GLY A 59 -9.24 1.05 6.49
C GLY A 59 -8.07 0.09 6.68
N ARG A 60 -8.18 -0.88 7.61
CA ARG A 60 -7.12 -1.88 7.86
C ARG A 60 -6.75 -2.72 6.63
N VAL A 61 -7.73 -3.07 5.79
CA VAL A 61 -7.53 -3.93 4.62
C VAL A 61 -6.85 -3.11 3.53
N PHE A 62 -7.25 -1.85 3.40
CA PHE A 62 -6.66 -0.93 2.45
C PHE A 62 -5.21 -0.58 2.78
N ILE A 63 -4.90 -0.30 4.06
CA ILE A 63 -3.52 -0.01 4.51
C ILE A 63 -2.61 -1.20 4.19
N ALA A 64 -3.00 -2.41 4.59
CA ALA A 64 -2.21 -3.62 4.32
C ALA A 64 -1.98 -3.86 2.81
N TRP A 65 -3.00 -3.59 1.98
CA TRP A 65 -2.87 -3.69 0.53
C TRP A 65 -1.90 -2.65 -0.06
N VAL A 66 -1.90 -1.42 0.45
CA VAL A 66 -0.94 -0.40 0.02
C VAL A 66 0.49 -0.77 0.45
N ASP A 67 0.67 -1.23 1.70
CA ASP A 67 1.98 -1.69 2.19
C ASP A 67 2.55 -2.84 1.32
N GLU A 68 1.68 -3.76 0.87
CA GLU A 68 2.05 -4.87 -0.02
C GLU A 68 2.46 -4.37 -1.41
N LEU A 69 1.75 -3.39 -1.97
CA LEU A 69 2.15 -2.75 -3.23
C LEU A 69 3.50 -2.05 -3.12
N GLU A 70 3.73 -1.29 -2.04
CA GLU A 70 5.01 -0.62 -1.81
C GLU A 70 6.15 -1.64 -1.62
N SER A 71 5.87 -2.78 -0.98
CA SER A 71 6.83 -3.87 -0.86
C SER A 71 7.13 -4.53 -2.21
N GLU A 72 6.12 -4.82 -3.03
CA GLU A 72 6.33 -5.35 -4.38
C GLU A 72 7.09 -4.37 -5.27
N GLU A 73 6.76 -3.08 -5.21
CA GLU A 73 7.46 -2.04 -5.94
C GLU A 73 8.91 -1.92 -5.47
N ALA A 74 9.17 -1.95 -4.16
CA ALA A 74 10.52 -1.96 -3.59
C ALA A 74 11.33 -3.20 -4.03
N VAL A 75 10.71 -4.38 -4.10
CA VAL A 75 11.36 -5.61 -4.59
C VAL A 75 11.64 -5.52 -6.10
N ARG A 76 10.77 -4.90 -6.89
CA ARG A 76 11.02 -4.67 -8.33
C ARG A 76 12.09 -3.62 -8.58
N VAL A 77 12.16 -2.59 -7.74
CA VAL A 77 13.13 -1.49 -7.84
C VAL A 77 14.53 -1.94 -7.41
N LEU A 78 14.64 -2.84 -6.42
CA LEU A 78 15.90 -3.50 -6.08
C LEU A 78 16.34 -4.41 -7.23
N SER A 79 16.94 -3.79 -8.25
CA SER A 79 17.45 -4.47 -9.43
C SER A 79 18.50 -5.52 -9.02
N PRO A 80 18.74 -6.55 -9.84
CA PRO A 80 19.76 -7.57 -9.58
C PRO A 80 21.15 -7.00 -9.23
N ILE A 81 21.45 -5.79 -9.68
CA ILE A 81 22.69 -5.07 -9.41
C ILE A 81 22.75 -4.57 -7.96
N GLU A 82 21.65 -4.04 -7.43
CA GLU A 82 21.56 -3.60 -6.03
C GLU A 82 21.51 -4.79 -5.08
N THR A 83 20.81 -5.86 -5.44
CA THR A 83 20.85 -7.12 -4.68
C THR A 83 22.27 -7.68 -4.64
N ALA A 84 23.00 -7.65 -5.77
CA ALA A 84 24.40 -8.09 -5.83
C ALA A 84 25.34 -7.19 -5.04
N ARG A 85 25.07 -5.87 -4.98
CA ARG A 85 25.84 -4.91 -4.19
C ARG A 85 25.63 -5.12 -2.70
N ILE A 86 24.38 -5.26 -2.25
CA ILE A 86 24.03 -5.55 -0.85
C ILE A 86 24.63 -6.90 -0.44
N LYS A 87 24.51 -7.93 -1.29
CA LYS A 87 25.11 -9.25 -1.03
C LYS A 87 26.64 -9.18 -0.90
N ARG A 88 27.32 -8.45 -1.78
CA ARG A 88 28.78 -8.22 -1.67
C ARG A 88 29.16 -7.48 -0.38
N GLU A 89 28.36 -6.52 0.05
CA GLU A 89 28.66 -5.75 1.26
C GLU A 89 28.47 -6.59 2.53
N LEU A 90 27.42 -7.42 2.57
CA LEU A 90 27.21 -8.40 3.63
C LEU A 90 28.30 -9.49 3.67
N ASP A 91 28.73 -10.00 2.51
CA ASP A 91 29.84 -10.96 2.39
C ASP A 91 31.18 -10.37 2.89
N LYS A 92 31.40 -9.06 2.75
CA LYS A 92 32.58 -8.39 3.30
C LYS A 92 32.50 -8.25 4.82
N GLN A 93 31.33 -7.88 5.35
CA GLN A 93 31.12 -7.79 6.81
C GLN A 93 31.36 -9.15 7.47
N TRP A 94 30.79 -10.23 6.91
CA TRP A 94 31.00 -11.59 7.41
C TRP A 94 32.44 -12.10 7.28
N ARG A 95 33.20 -11.63 6.27
CA ARG A 95 34.63 -11.93 6.16
C ARG A 95 35.51 -11.09 7.09
N GLY A 96 35.05 -9.92 7.51
CA GLY A 96 35.74 -9.07 8.49
C GLY A 96 35.68 -9.60 9.92
N GLU A 97 34.65 -10.38 10.27
CA GLU A 97 34.49 -10.98 11.60
C GLU A 97 35.15 -12.36 11.77
N ARG A 98 35.90 -12.85 10.76
CA ARG A 98 36.76 -14.04 10.90
C ARG A 98 38.24 -13.67 10.78
N SER A 99 38.76 -13.01 11.80
CA SER A 99 40.15 -13.21 12.19
C SER A 99 40.17 -13.85 13.59
N PRO A 100 40.92 -14.95 13.79
CA PRO A 100 41.00 -15.68 15.06
C PRO A 100 41.61 -14.86 16.21
#